data_AF-A0AAU2UK02-F1
#
_entry.id   AF-A0AAU2UK02-F1
#
_cell.length_a   1.000
_cell.length_b   1.000
_cell.length_c   1.000
_cell.angle_alpha   90.00
_cell.angle_beta   90.00
_cell.angle_gamma   90.00
#
_symmetry.space_group_name_H-M   'P 1'
#
loop_
_entity.id
_entity.type
_entity.pdbx_description
1 polymer ?
#
loop_
_entity_poly.entity_id
_entity_poly.type
_entity_poly.pdbx_seq_one_letter_code
_entity_poly.pdbx_strand_id
1 'polypeptide(L)'
;MTENPRDTLQEQTFYAQVGGEETFRRLVHRFYQGVAEDPLLRPMYPEEDLGPAEDRFALFLMQYWGGPRTYGERRGHPRLRMRHVPFRVDRAAHDAWLSHMRVALDEVGLAPEHERQLWDYLTYAAASMVNTEG
;
A
#
# COMPACT_ATOMS: atom_id res chain seq x y z
N MET A 1 1.28 33.15 -28.80
CA MET A 1 1.46 32.28 -27.63
C MET A 1 0.42 32.70 -26.61
N THR A 2 -0.75 32.08 -26.66
CA THR A 2 -1.80 32.28 -25.66
C THR A 2 -1.65 31.14 -24.66
N GLU A 3 -0.96 31.43 -23.56
CA GLU A 3 -0.97 30.56 -22.38
C GLU A 3 -2.40 30.51 -21.87
N ASN A 4 -2.98 29.31 -21.83
CA ASN A 4 -4.32 29.07 -21.36
C ASN A 4 -4.23 28.92 -19.83
N PRO A 5 -4.81 29.81 -19.01
CA PRO A 5 -4.70 29.77 -17.54
C PRO A 5 -5.38 28.54 -16.88
N ARG A 6 -5.72 27.51 -17.66
CA ARG A 6 -6.17 26.20 -17.20
C ARG A 6 -5.04 25.18 -17.06
N ASP A 7 -3.83 25.46 -17.56
CA ASP A 7 -2.67 24.58 -17.37
C ASP A 7 -2.05 24.69 -15.96
N THR A 8 -2.38 25.74 -15.21
CA THR A 8 -1.84 26.01 -13.87
C THR A 8 -2.64 25.38 -12.72
N LEU A 9 -3.72 24.64 -13.01
CA LEU A 9 -4.56 23.95 -12.02
C LEU A 9 -4.67 22.44 -12.33
N GLN A 10 -3.59 21.81 -12.79
CA GLN A 10 -3.52 20.35 -12.68
C GLN A 10 -3.47 20.03 -11.19
N GLU A 11 -4.57 19.57 -10.61
CA GLU A 11 -4.57 18.99 -9.26
C GLU A 11 -3.48 17.90 -9.26
N GLN A 12 -2.41 18.15 -8.52
CA GLN A 12 -1.32 17.19 -8.40
C GLN A 12 -1.90 15.88 -7.86
N THR A 13 -1.52 14.74 -8.44
CA THR A 13 -2.01 13.45 -7.95
C THR A 13 -1.62 13.24 -6.49
N PHE A 14 -2.38 12.45 -5.74
CA PHE A 14 -2.02 12.13 -4.35
C PHE A 14 -0.56 11.63 -4.26
N TYR A 15 -0.15 10.78 -5.21
CA TYR A 15 1.23 10.33 -5.36
C TYR A 15 2.23 11.49 -5.37
N ALA A 16 2.00 12.52 -6.18
CA ALA A 16 2.88 13.69 -6.24
C ALA A 16 2.83 14.53 -4.95
N GLN A 17 1.64 14.70 -4.37
CA GLN A 17 1.45 15.49 -3.15
C GLN A 17 2.19 14.92 -1.94
N VAL A 18 2.32 13.60 -1.83
CA VAL A 18 2.96 12.94 -0.68
C VAL A 18 4.46 12.68 -0.87
N GLY A 19 5.09 13.19 -1.92
CA GLY A 19 6.54 13.01 -2.17
C GLY A 19 6.90 11.85 -3.13
N GLY A 20 5.92 11.27 -3.82
CA GLY A 20 6.16 10.31 -4.90
C GLY A 20 6.71 8.96 -4.43
N GLU A 21 7.55 8.34 -5.26
CA GLU A 21 8.04 6.97 -5.08
C GLU A 21 8.74 6.75 -3.73
N GLU A 22 9.58 7.70 -3.31
CA GLU A 22 10.34 7.58 -2.06
C GLU A 22 9.42 7.32 -0.86
N THR A 23 8.30 8.03 -0.79
CA THR A 23 7.31 7.91 0.28
C THR A 23 6.70 6.52 0.31
N PHE A 24 6.23 5.99 -0.83
CA PHE A 24 5.63 4.66 -0.88
C PHE A 24 6.65 3.55 -0.64
N ARG A 25 7.88 3.71 -1.12
CA ARG A 25 8.98 2.79 -0.84
C ARG A 25 9.28 2.74 0.65
N ARG A 26 9.45 3.89 1.31
CA ARG A 26 9.67 3.98 2.76
C ARG A 26 8.52 3.37 3.56
N LEU A 27 7.28 3.72 3.21
CA LEU A 27 6.08 3.17 3.85
C LEU A 27 6.06 1.65 3.79
N VAL A 28 6.20 1.09 2.60
CA VAL A 28 6.08 -0.35 2.39
C VAL A 28 7.28 -1.10 2.97
N HIS A 29 8.47 -0.53 2.90
CA HIS A 29 9.66 -1.08 3.53
C HIS A 29 9.48 -1.22 5.05
N ARG A 30 9.03 -0.15 5.72
CA ARG A 30 8.76 -0.19 7.17
C ARG A 30 7.66 -1.17 7.54
N PHE A 31 6.61 -1.24 6.74
CA PHE A 31 5.58 -2.26 6.90
C PHE A 31 6.16 -3.69 6.83
N TYR A 32 7.01 -4.00 5.84
CA TYR A 32 7.59 -5.33 5.70
C TYR A 32 8.66 -5.67 6.75
N GLN A 33 9.34 -4.67 7.33
CA GLN A 33 10.18 -4.89 8.52
C GLN A 33 9.34 -5.43 9.68
N GLY A 34 8.17 -4.86 9.94
CA GLY A 34 7.25 -5.35 10.97
C GLY A 34 6.69 -6.74 10.65
N VAL A 35 6.26 -6.97 9.40
CA VAL A 35 5.79 -8.30 8.94
C VAL A 35 6.87 -9.38 9.09
N ALA A 36 8.14 -9.05 8.88
CA ALA A 36 9.24 -10.01 8.98
C ALA A 36 9.38 -10.60 10.39
N GLU A 37 9.01 -9.83 11.41
CA GLU A 37 9.13 -10.19 12.82
C GLU A 37 7.79 -10.68 13.44
N ASP A 38 6.69 -10.54 12.71
CA ASP A 38 5.36 -10.88 13.20
C ASP A 38 5.07 -12.39 13.06
N PRO A 39 4.83 -13.13 14.16
CA PRO A 39 4.62 -14.57 14.12
C PRO A 39 3.29 -14.99 13.46
N LEU A 40 2.32 -14.08 13.32
CA LEU A 40 1.05 -14.32 12.66
C LEU A 40 1.15 -14.07 11.15
N LEU A 41 1.81 -12.99 10.74
CA LEU A 41 1.91 -12.60 9.34
C LEU A 41 3.07 -13.29 8.62
N ARG A 42 4.24 -13.44 9.25
CA ARG A 42 5.43 -14.02 8.62
C ARG A 42 5.17 -15.39 7.98
N PRO A 43 4.43 -16.33 8.60
CA PRO A 43 4.14 -17.63 7.99
C PRO A 43 3.28 -17.57 6.72
N MET A 44 2.59 -16.46 6.47
CA MET A 44 1.81 -16.27 5.24
C MET A 44 2.70 -16.04 4.00
N TYR A 45 3.99 -15.76 4.21
CA TYR A 45 4.97 -15.53 3.16
C TYR A 45 5.90 -16.75 3.06
N PRO A 46 5.71 -17.64 2.06
CA PRO A 46 6.49 -18.87 1.95
C PRO A 46 7.95 -18.63 1.55
N GLU A 47 8.25 -17.48 0.92
CA GLU A 47 9.59 -17.07 0.56
C GLU A 47 10.33 -16.53 1.79
N GLU A 48 11.63 -16.84 1.92
CA GLU A 48 12.49 -16.24 2.94
C GLU A 48 12.67 -14.74 2.70
N ASP A 49 12.87 -14.39 1.43
CA ASP A 49 13.00 -13.02 0.93
C ASP A 49 11.62 -12.38 0.70
N LEU A 50 11.32 -11.32 1.45
CA LEU A 50 10.10 -10.53 1.31
C LEU A 50 10.23 -9.43 0.25
N GLY A 51 11.44 -9.16 -0.27
CA GLY A 51 11.73 -8.10 -1.22
C GLY A 51 10.82 -8.09 -2.47
N PRO A 52 10.55 -9.24 -3.11
CA PRO A 52 9.61 -9.29 -4.22
C PRO A 52 8.15 -8.97 -3.83
N ALA A 53 7.73 -9.29 -2.61
CA ALA A 53 6.39 -8.94 -2.11
C ALA A 53 6.31 -7.45 -1.78
N GLU A 54 7.36 -6.89 -1.19
CA GLU A 54 7.58 -5.47 -0.95
C GLU A 54 7.51 -4.65 -2.25
N ASP A 55 8.28 -5.00 -3.28
CA ASP A 55 8.29 -4.27 -4.56
C ASP A 55 6.89 -4.26 -5.19
N ARG A 56 6.20 -5.41 -5.22
CA ARG A 56 4.85 -5.51 -5.79
C ARG A 56 3.85 -4.65 -5.04
N PHE A 57 3.97 -4.53 -3.72
CA PHE A 57 3.06 -3.72 -2.92
C PHE A 57 3.33 -2.22 -3.11
N ALA A 58 4.60 -1.81 -3.13
CA ALA A 58 4.98 -0.43 -3.44
C ALA A 58 4.49 -0.01 -4.83
N LEU A 59 4.76 -0.81 -5.86
CA LEU A 59 4.30 -0.56 -7.23
C LEU A 59 2.77 -0.45 -7.30
N PHE A 60 2.04 -1.30 -6.57
CA PHE A 60 0.59 -1.24 -6.51
C PHE A 60 0.09 0.08 -5.92
N LEU A 61 0.60 0.50 -4.75
CA LEU A 61 0.19 1.74 -4.10
C LEU A 61 0.53 2.97 -4.94
N MET A 62 1.74 3.02 -5.51
CA MET A 62 2.13 4.10 -6.40
C MET A 62 1.17 4.22 -7.58
N GLN A 63 0.85 3.10 -8.25
CA GLN A 63 -0.10 3.12 -9.36
C GLN A 63 -1.51 3.53 -8.90
N TYR A 64 -1.96 3.05 -7.74
CA TYR A 64 -3.28 3.36 -7.21
C TYR A 64 -3.46 4.87 -6.97
N TRP A 65 -2.42 5.53 -6.43
CA TRP A 65 -2.46 6.94 -6.08
C TRP A 65 -2.05 7.90 -7.21
N GLY A 66 -2.01 7.42 -8.45
CA GLY A 66 -1.75 8.25 -9.64
C GLY A 66 -0.27 8.41 -9.99
N GLY A 67 0.59 7.51 -9.52
CA GLY A 67 1.97 7.35 -9.97
C GLY A 67 2.10 6.44 -11.21
N PRO A 68 3.31 5.92 -11.49
CA PRO A 68 3.59 5.09 -12.65
C PRO A 68 2.71 3.83 -12.78
N ARG A 69 2.42 3.40 -14.01
CA ARG A 69 1.57 2.25 -14.35
C ARG A 69 2.29 0.89 -14.28
N THR A 70 3.46 0.87 -13.67
CA THR A 70 4.40 -0.26 -13.70
C THR A 70 3.85 -1.54 -13.07
N TYR A 71 2.99 -1.44 -12.04
CA TYR A 71 2.32 -2.62 -11.49
C TYR A 71 1.48 -3.32 -12.56
N GLY A 72 0.62 -2.56 -13.25
CA GLY A 72 -0.27 -3.06 -14.29
C GLY A 72 0.48 -3.60 -15.50
N GLU A 73 1.56 -2.94 -15.90
CA GLU A 73 2.42 -3.38 -17.00
C GLU A 73 3.09 -4.74 -16.69
N ARG A 74 3.51 -4.97 -15.44
CA ARG A 74 4.20 -6.20 -15.04
C ARG A 74 3.27 -7.33 -14.57
N ARG A 75 2.12 -6.98 -13.99
CA ARG A 75 1.25 -7.92 -13.25
C ARG A 75 -0.18 -7.98 -13.78
N GLY A 76 -0.54 -7.10 -14.70
CA GLY A 76 -1.91 -6.95 -15.19
C GLY A 76 -2.86 -6.39 -14.13
N HIS A 77 -4.14 -6.66 -14.30
CA HIS A 77 -5.19 -6.12 -13.42
C HIS A 77 -5.00 -6.56 -11.95
N PRO A 78 -5.11 -5.66 -10.94
CA PRO A 78 -4.80 -5.97 -9.53
C PRO A 78 -5.57 -7.12 -8.90
N ARG A 79 -6.86 -7.30 -9.24
CA ARG A 79 -7.74 -8.42 -8.78
C ARG A 79 -7.42 -8.84 -7.33
N LEU A 80 -7.41 -7.89 -6.40
CA LEU A 80 -6.79 -8.05 -5.08
C LEU A 80 -7.36 -9.25 -4.34
N ARG A 81 -8.69 -9.36 -4.24
CA ARG A 81 -9.35 -10.50 -3.59
C ARG A 81 -8.88 -11.84 -4.16
N MET A 82 -8.84 -12.00 -5.49
CA MET A 82 -8.37 -13.25 -6.12
C MET A 82 -6.93 -13.58 -5.73
N ARG A 83 -6.05 -12.58 -5.63
CA ARG A 83 -4.67 -12.78 -5.19
C ARG A 83 -4.52 -13.05 -3.69
N HIS A 84 -5.53 -12.72 -2.88
CA HIS A 84 -5.54 -12.98 -1.43
C HIS A 84 -6.25 -14.29 -1.05
N VAL A 85 -7.06 -14.89 -1.94
CA VAL A 85 -7.73 -16.19 -1.72
C VAL A 85 -6.79 -17.31 -1.23
N PRO A 86 -5.55 -17.44 -1.72
CA PRO A 86 -4.65 -18.51 -1.27
C PRO A 86 -4.21 -18.40 0.20
N PHE A 87 -4.40 -17.25 0.84
CA PHE A 87 -3.99 -17.01 2.23
C PHE A 87 -5.20 -17.03 3.15
N ARG A 88 -5.03 -17.53 4.37
CA ARG A 88 -6.06 -17.43 5.42
C ARG A 88 -5.97 -16.05 6.06
N VAL A 89 -6.84 -15.14 5.63
CA VAL A 89 -6.92 -13.78 6.17
C VAL A 89 -8.14 -13.72 7.09
N ASP A 90 -7.90 -13.93 8.37
CA ASP A 90 -8.88 -13.79 9.45
C ASP A 90 -8.81 -12.39 10.10
N ARG A 91 -9.60 -12.15 11.15
CA ARG A 91 -9.61 -10.85 11.82
C ARG A 91 -8.29 -10.54 12.52
N ALA A 92 -7.64 -11.55 13.10
CA ALA A 92 -6.36 -11.37 13.77
C ALA A 92 -5.26 -10.93 12.77
N ALA A 93 -5.19 -11.57 11.60
CA ALA A 93 -4.25 -11.21 10.54
C ALA A 93 -4.52 -9.80 10.01
N HIS A 94 -5.80 -9.44 9.83
CA HIS A 94 -6.20 -8.08 9.47
C HIS A 94 -5.71 -7.04 10.48
N ASP A 95 -5.94 -7.28 11.77
CA ASP A 95 -5.59 -6.32 12.82
C ASP A 95 -4.05 -6.23 13.00
N ALA A 96 -3.33 -7.35 12.90
CA ALA A 96 -1.87 -7.35 12.88
C ALA A 96 -1.31 -6.57 11.69
N TRP A 97 -1.88 -6.77 10.49
CA TRP A 97 -1.49 -6.04 9.29
C TRP A 97 -1.67 -4.52 9.45
N LEU A 98 -2.81 -4.09 10.00
CA LEU A 98 -3.08 -2.68 10.25
C LEU A 98 -2.16 -2.09 11.32
N SER A 99 -1.78 -2.86 12.34
CA SER A 99 -0.82 -2.42 13.35
C SER A 99 0.52 -2.05 12.74
N HIS A 100 1.08 -2.92 11.89
CA HIS A 100 2.35 -2.64 11.21
C HIS A 100 2.24 -1.47 10.23
N MET A 101 1.11 -1.38 9.52
CA MET A 101 0.87 -0.27 8.60
C MET A 101 0.72 1.07 9.34
N ARG A 102 0.11 1.09 10.53
CA ARG A 102 -0.01 2.29 11.37
C ARG A 102 1.37 2.82 11.77
N VAL A 103 2.24 1.94 12.26
CA VAL A 103 3.63 2.28 12.61
C VAL A 103 4.38 2.82 11.40
N ALA A 104 4.27 2.15 10.25
CA ALA A 104 4.91 2.61 9.02
C ALA A 104 4.42 4.00 8.58
N LEU A 105 3.12 4.27 8.73
CA LEU A 105 2.52 5.55 8.36
C LEU A 105 2.97 6.67 9.31
N ASP A 106 3.08 6.39 10.61
CA ASP A 106 3.64 7.32 11.60
C ASP A 106 5.10 7.69 11.27
N GLU A 107 5.92 6.71 10.91
CA GLU A 107 7.34 6.94 10.57
C GLU A 107 7.55 7.73 9.27
N VAL A 108 6.64 7.60 8.32
CA VAL A 108 6.70 8.37 7.07
C VAL A 108 6.43 9.86 7.32
N GLY A 109 5.58 10.19 8.29
CA GLY A 109 5.36 11.56 8.77
C GLY A 109 4.64 12.45 7.77
N LEU A 110 3.51 11.98 7.21
CA LEU A 110 2.71 12.76 6.27
C LEU A 110 1.95 13.91 6.97
N ALA A 111 1.52 14.90 6.18
CA ALA A 111 0.58 15.90 6.69
C ALA A 111 -0.73 15.20 7.15
N PRO A 112 -1.41 15.69 8.20
CA PRO A 112 -2.54 14.98 8.81
C PRO A 112 -3.68 14.61 7.85
N GLU A 113 -3.91 15.42 6.82
CA GLU A 113 -4.95 15.15 5.81
C GLU A 113 -4.55 14.03 4.85
N HIS A 114 -3.29 14.02 4.40
CA HIS A 114 -2.76 12.96 3.54
C HIS A 114 -2.66 11.64 4.28
N GLU A 115 -2.24 11.70 5.55
CA GLU A 115 -2.21 10.54 6.44
C GLU A 115 -3.59 9.92 6.58
N ARG A 116 -4.61 10.73 6.89
CA ARG A 116 -6.00 10.29 7.03
C ARG A 116 -6.51 9.64 5.75
N GLN A 117 -6.32 10.30 4.60
CA GLN A 117 -6.78 9.79 3.31
C GLN A 117 -6.15 8.43 2.97
N LEU A 118 -4.84 8.28 3.22
CA LEU A 118 -4.13 7.02 2.99
C LEU A 118 -4.60 5.93 3.98
N TRP A 119 -4.77 6.28 5.25
CA TRP A 119 -5.24 5.38 6.29
C TRP A 119 -6.67 4.87 6.04
N ASP A 120 -7.59 5.74 5.64
CA ASP A 120 -8.97 5.38 5.32
C ASP A 120 -9.03 4.38 4.15
N TYR A 121 -8.20 4.58 3.13
CA TYR A 121 -8.07 3.63 2.04
C TYR A 121 -7.50 2.27 2.51
N LEU A 122 -6.41 2.28 3.26
CA LEU A 122 -5.73 1.06 3.70
C LEU A 122 -6.60 0.22 4.64
N THR A 123 -7.32 0.87 5.54
CA THR A 123 -8.28 0.20 6.45
C THR A 123 -9.45 -0.43 5.68
N TYR A 124 -10.05 0.30 4.74
CA TYR A 124 -11.10 -0.26 3.88
C TYR A 124 -10.59 -1.42 3.01
N ALA A 125 -9.40 -1.27 2.41
CA ALA A 125 -8.80 -2.28 1.55
C ALA A 125 -8.47 -3.55 2.34
N ALA A 126 -7.85 -3.41 3.51
CA ALA A 126 -7.54 -4.54 4.40
C ALA A 126 -8.80 -5.30 4.82
N ALA A 127 -9.85 -4.58 5.25
CA ALA A 127 -11.12 -5.20 5.62
C ALA A 127 -11.75 -5.99 4.46
N SER A 128 -11.58 -5.51 3.23
CA SER A 128 -12.07 -6.19 2.02
C SER A 128 -11.31 -7.47 1.67
N MET A 129 -10.12 -7.71 2.24
CA MET A 129 -9.30 -8.90 2.01
C MET A 129 -9.60 -10.05 2.98
N VAL A 130 -10.30 -9.80 4.09
CA VAL A 130 -10.72 -10.84 5.04
C VAL A 130 -11.55 -11.89 4.31
N ASN A 131 -11.15 -13.15 4.44
CA ASN A 131 -11.70 -14.27 3.67
C ASN A 131 -11.90 -15.56 4.49
N THR A 132 -11.49 -15.57 5.75
CA THR A 132 -11.56 -16.71 6.67
C THR A 132 -12.24 -16.25 7.96
N GLU A 133 -13.12 -17.09 8.51
CA GLU A 133 -13.69 -16.86 9.84
C GLU A 133 -12.65 -17.13 10.93
N GLY A 134 -12.53 -16.21 11.89
CA GLY A 134 -11.53 -16.26 12.96
C GLY A 134 -11.29 -14.88 13.55
#